data_AF-R9RES3-F1
#
_entry.id   AF-R9RES3-F1
#
_cell.length_a   1.000
_cell.length_b   1.000
_cell.length_c   1.000
_cell.angle_alpha   90.00
_cell.angle_beta   90.00
_cell.angle_gamma   90.00
#
_symmetry.space_group_name_H-M   'P 1'
#
loop_
_entity.id
_entity.type
_entity.pdbx_description
1 polymer ?
#
loop_
_entity_poly.entity_id
_entity_poly.type
_entity_poly.pdbx_seq_one_letter_code
_entity_poly.pdbx_strand_id
1 'polypeptide(L)' 'MATITLNITDEQKKFLTDYSNSNNINFNNMFALFIEYLEDMEDIKTIEKIVNDPNTKYSEGMEDLAKECGIDYEAL' A
#
# COMPACT_ATOMS: atom_id res chain seq x y z
N MET A 1 9.57 13.87 2.27
CA MET A 1 8.21 14.10 2.80
C MET A 1 7.32 14.45 1.63
N ALA A 2 6.37 13.58 1.30
CA ALA A 2 5.40 13.86 0.24
C ALA A 2 4.31 14.79 0.76
N THR A 3 3.68 15.54 -0.14
CA THR A 3 2.53 16.39 0.17
C THR A 3 1.37 15.98 -0.72
N ILE A 4 0.21 15.72 -0.12
CA ILE A 4 -1.02 15.40 -0.83
C ILE A 4 -1.95 16.60 -0.67
N THR A 5 -2.50 17.07 -1.78
CA THR A 5 -3.49 18.16 -1.81
C THR A 5 -4.84 17.59 -2.23
N LEU A 6 -5.87 17.82 -1.42
CA LEU A 6 -7.22 17.35 -1.65
C LEU A 6 -8.15 18.54 -1.83
N ASN A 7 -8.88 18.57 -2.95
CA ASN A 7 -9.97 19.51 -3.13
C ASN A 7 -11.22 18.92 -2.48
N ILE A 8 -11.70 19.56 -1.42
CA ILE A 8 -12.92 19.19 -0.71
C ILE A 8 -13.88 20.37 -0.69
N THR A 9 -15.16 20.05 -0.69
CA THR A 9 -16.23 21.05 -0.52
C THR A 9 -16.30 21.54 0.93
N ASP A 10 -16.95 22.69 1.15
CA ASP A 10 -17.15 23.24 2.49
C ASP A 10 -17.95 22.29 3.40
N GLU A 11 -18.92 21.58 2.85
CA GLU A 11 -19.72 20.59 3.58
C GLU A 11 -18.87 19.40 4.04
N GLN A 12 -18.02 18.86 3.15
CA GLN A 12 -17.08 17.80 3.50
C GLN A 12 -16.07 18.28 4.54
N LYS A 13 -15.54 19.50 4.40
CA LYS A 13 -14.63 20.09 5.38
C LYS A 13 -15.27 20.20 6.76
N LYS A 14 -16.53 20.64 6.82
CA LYS A 14 -17.29 20.73 8.07
C LYS A 14 -17.49 19.35 8.68
N PHE A 15 -17.93 18.38 7.91
CA PHE A 15 -18.12 16.99 8.37
C PHE A 15 -16.84 16.42 8.98
N LEU A 16 -15.72 16.51 8.27
CA LEU A 16 -14.45 15.94 8.73
C LEU A 16 -13.93 16.65 10.00
N THR A 17 -14.15 17.95 10.10
CA THR A 17 -13.80 18.74 11.30
C THR A 17 -14.64 18.34 12.50
N ASP A 18 -15.96 18.24 12.33
CA ASP A 18 -16.89 17.82 13.38
C ASP A 18 -16.55 16.40 13.86
N TYR A 19 -16.30 15.47 12.93
CA TYR A 19 -15.90 14.10 13.25
C TYR A 19 -14.57 14.02 14.00
N SER A 20 -13.56 14.76 13.54
CA SER A 20 -12.24 14.86 14.19
C SER A 20 -12.36 15.34 15.63
N ASN A 21 -13.17 16.38 15.86
CA ASN A 21 -13.42 16.92 17.20
C ASN A 21 -14.18 15.92 18.10
N SER A 22 -15.24 15.30 17.59
CA SER A 22 -16.04 14.34 18.37
C SER A 22 -15.27 13.09 18.78
N ASN A 23 -14.27 12.68 17.99
CA ASN A 23 -13.48 11.48 18.26
C ASN A 23 -12.09 11.79 18.84
N ASN A 24 -11.74 13.06 19.04
CA ASN A 24 -10.40 13.49 19.48
C ASN A 24 -9.28 12.92 18.59
N ILE A 25 -9.49 12.92 17.27
CA ILE A 25 -8.56 12.39 16.27
C ILE A 25 -7.99 13.54 15.45
N ASN A 26 -6.68 13.54 15.19
CA ASN A 26 -6.06 14.49 14.28
C ASN A 26 -6.37 14.15 12.81
N PHE A 27 -6.74 15.17 12.03
CA PHE A 27 -6.99 15.08 10.59
C PHE A 27 -5.87 14.37 9.82
N ASN A 28 -4.60 14.68 10.11
CA ASN A 28 -3.45 14.06 9.45
C ASN A 28 -3.39 12.54 9.72
N ASN A 29 -3.71 12.12 10.94
CA ASN A 29 -3.71 10.70 11.29
C ASN A 29 -4.84 9.95 10.57
N MET A 30 -6.01 10.59 10.45
CA MET A 30 -7.14 10.02 9.73
C MET A 30 -6.83 9.84 8.24
N PHE A 31 -6.17 10.82 7.60
CA PHE A 31 -5.76 10.69 6.20
C PHE A 31 -4.60 9.71 6.00
N ALA A 32 -3.68 9.60 6.95
CA ALA A 32 -2.64 8.58 6.92
C ALA A 32 -3.25 7.16 6.92
N LEU A 33 -4.17 6.88 7.84
CA LEU A 33 -4.89 5.61 7.90
C LEU A 33 -5.69 5.32 6.62
N PHE A 34 -6.30 6.36 6.03
CA PHE A 34 -7.01 6.22 4.76
C PHE A 34 -6.06 5.86 3.61
N ILE A 35 -4.88 6.48 3.55
CA ILE A 35 -3.86 6.17 2.54
C ILE A 35 -3.34 4.75 2.72
N GLU A 36 -2.99 4.35 3.95
CA GLU A 36 -2.58 2.97 4.25
C GLU A 36 -3.63 1.95 3.80
N TYR A 37 -4.91 2.23 4.08
CA TYR A 37 -6.01 1.39 3.60
C TYR A 37 -6.11 1.30 2.07
N LEU A 38 -5.84 2.41 1.36
CA LEU A 38 -5.80 2.40 -0.11
C LEU A 38 -4.61 1.60 -0.65
N GLU A 39 -3.44 1.73 -0.02
CA GLU A 39 -2.22 0.99 -0.36
C GLU A 39 -2.43 -0.51 -0.14
N ASP A 40 -2.98 -0.92 1.01
CA ASP A 40 -3.30 -2.33 1.30
C ASP A 40 -4.24 -2.94 0.22
N MET A 41 -5.24 -2.18 -0.24
CA MET A 41 -6.13 -2.63 -1.30
C MET A 41 -5.44 -2.75 -2.66
N GLU A 42 -4.47 -1.88 -2.95
CA GLU A 42 -3.67 -1.96 -4.18
C GLU A 42 -2.72 -3.15 -4.14
N ASP A 43 -2.07 -3.38 -3.00
CA ASP A 43 -1.17 -4.51 -2.77
C ASP A 43 -1.91 -5.83 -2.91
N ILE A 44 -3.10 -5.97 -2.33
CA ILE A 44 -3.95 -7.17 -2.48
C ILE A 44 -4.23 -7.44 -3.96
N LYS A 45 -4.66 -6.42 -4.72
CA LYS A 45 -4.94 -6.59 -6.16
C LYS A 45 -3.70 -6.98 -6.95
N THR A 46 -2.55 -6.44 -6.57
CA THR A 46 -1.27 -6.77 -7.21
C THR A 46 -0.89 -8.22 -6.93
N ILE A 47 -1.00 -8.67 -5.69
CA ILE A 47 -0.76 -10.06 -5.29
C ILE A 47 -1.74 -10.98 -6.00
N GLU A 48 -3.04 -10.67 -6.02
CA GLU A 48 -4.05 -11.45 -6.73
C GLU A 48 -3.71 -11.59 -8.22
N LYS A 49 -3.25 -10.52 -8.86
CA LYS A 49 -2.85 -10.56 -10.27
C LYS A 49 -1.63 -11.46 -10.48
N ILE A 50 -0.62 -11.37 -9.62
CA ILE A 50 0.59 -12.22 -9.70
C ILE A 50 0.22 -13.68 -9.50
N VAL A 51 -0.56 -13.98 -8.46
CA VAL A 51 -0.93 -15.36 -8.10
C VAL A 51 -1.75 -16.03 -9.19
N ASN A 52 -2.65 -15.27 -9.82
CA ASN A 52 -3.54 -15.80 -10.86
C ASN A 52 -2.95 -15.73 -12.28
N ASP A 53 -1.79 -15.13 -12.50
CA ASP A 53 -1.13 -15.14 -13.81
C ASP A 53 -0.47 -16.51 -14.04
N PRO A 54 -0.91 -17.29 -15.05
CA PRO A 54 -0.35 -18.61 -15.34
C PRO A 54 1.12 -18.57 -15.79
N ASN A 55 1.65 -17.38 -16.14
CA ASN A 55 3.05 -17.18 -16.49
C ASN A 55 3.92 -16.77 -15.31
N THR A 56 3.33 -16.51 -14.14
CA THR A 56 4.10 -16.28 -12.92
C THR A 56 4.90 -17.52 -12.60
N LYS A 57 6.22 -17.39 -12.67
CA LYS A 57 7.14 -18.44 -12.23
C LYS A 57 7.28 -18.39 -10.73
N TYR A 58 7.15 -19.55 -10.10
CA TYR A 58 7.47 -19.74 -8.70
C TYR A 58 8.80 -20.47 -8.63
N SER A 59 9.74 -19.95 -7.85
CA SER A 59 10.98 -20.65 -7.55
C SER A 59 10.74 -21.80 -6.59
N GLU A 60 11.49 -22.90 -6.72
CA GLU A 60 11.44 -24.01 -5.76
C GLU A 60 12.26 -23.74 -4.48
N GLY A 61 13.12 -22.72 -4.50
CA GLY A 61 13.90 -22.26 -3.35
C GLY A 61 14.74 -21.01 -3.62
N MET A 62 15.43 -20.51 -2.59
CA MET A 62 16.29 -19.31 -2.68
C MET A 62 17.45 -19.45 -3.68
N GLU A 63 17.99 -20.67 -3.85
CA GLU A 63 19.06 -20.93 -4.81
C GLU A 63 18.60 -20.71 -6.26
N ASP A 64 17.37 -21.14 -6.60
CA ASP A 64 16.79 -20.93 -7.92
C ASP A 64 16.51 -19.45 -8.19
N LEU A 65 15.97 -18.73 -7.20
CA LEU A 65 15.77 -17.27 -7.28
C LEU A 65 17.10 -16.54 -7.50
N ALA A 66 18.14 -16.92 -6.78
CA ALA A 66 19.46 -16.32 -6.91
C ALA A 66 20.00 -16.55 -8.34
N LYS A 67 19.91 -17.77 -8.86
CA LYS A 67 20.30 -18.09 -10.25
C LYS A 67 19.50 -17.28 -11.27
N GLU A 68 18.19 -17.16 -11.14
CA GLU A 68 17.34 -16.37 -12.04
C GLU A 68 17.68 -14.87 -12.00
N CYS A 69 18.06 -14.35 -10.83
CA CYS A 69 18.48 -12.96 -10.63
C CYS A 69 19.95 -12.70 -10.99
N GLY A 70 20.71 -13.73 -11.40
CA GLY A 70 22.14 -13.62 -11.67
C GLY A 70 23.01 -13.36 -10.43
N ILE A 71 22.53 -13.78 -9.26
CA ILE A 71 23.20 -13.66 -7.95
C ILE A 71 23.92 -14.98 -7.66
N ASP A 72 25.18 -14.90 -7.25
CA ASP A 72 25.94 -16.04 -6.76
C ASP A 72 25.50 -16.40 -5.34
N TYR A 73 24.66 -17.44 -5.22
CA TYR A 73 24.10 -17.89 -3.94
C TYR A 73 25.16 -18.46 -2.99
N GLU A 74 26.24 -19.05 -3.51
CA GLU A 74 27.30 -19.65 -2.68
C GLU A 74 28.23 -18.59 -2.08
N ALA A 75 28.20 -17.36 -2.61
CA ALA A 75 29.00 -16.23 -2.16
C ALA A 75 28.29 -15.30 -1.16
N LEU A 76 27.03 -15.59 -0.80
CA LEU A 76 26.23 -14.89 0.22
C LEU A 76 26.49 -15.42 1.64
#